data_AF-A0A924D577-F1
#
_entry.id   AF-A0A924D577-F1
#
_cell.length_a   1.000
_cell.length_b   1.000
_cell.length_c   1.000
_cell.angle_alpha   90.00
_cell.angle_beta   90.00
_cell.angle_gamma   90.00
#
_symmetry.space_group_name_H-M   'P 1'
#
loop_
_entity.id
_entity.type
_entity.pdbx_description
1 polymer ?
#
loop_
_entity_poly.entity_id
_entity_poly.type
_entity_poly.pdbx_seq_one_letter_code
_entity_poly.pdbx_strand_id
1 'polypeptide(L)'
;MKKILLVASFIVFGITLNSCSSGSNDSNSSGKYAYKVSMTDAPGPYDSVNIDLQAVEVIGSNGQTVTLNTTTGIYNLLTLSNGVNTIIASSALGDVKASQIRLILGTNNTVVVNGVSYPLATPSADQTGLKINVSQTLMQNVENAILIDFDANTSIVQTGSGTYKLKPVLRTVDVTTSGSIKGTITPVGSVASVTATAASNVVYSSSVNALGQFQISGLPAGSYTFTVTPVLPALPVTQLNVMVTAGIATNIGVIAL
;
A
#
# COMPACT_ATOMS: atom_id res chain seq x y z
N MET A 1 -11.91 -85.18 49.89
CA MET A 1 -12.80 -85.03 48.72
C MET A 1 -12.81 -83.56 48.30
N LYS A 2 -12.59 -83.31 47.00
CA LYS A 2 -12.99 -82.17 46.16
C LYS A 2 -12.99 -80.73 46.74
N LYS A 3 -12.05 -79.93 46.18
CA LYS A 3 -12.18 -78.59 45.58
C LYS A 3 -13.16 -77.58 46.21
N ILE A 4 -12.69 -76.35 46.44
CA ILE A 4 -13.23 -75.14 45.80
C ILE A 4 -12.26 -73.96 45.97
N LEU A 5 -11.94 -73.34 44.84
CA LEU A 5 -11.25 -72.06 44.68
C LEU A 5 -12.14 -70.92 45.21
N LEU A 6 -11.58 -69.98 45.97
CA LEU A 6 -12.04 -68.59 45.92
C LEU A 6 -10.85 -67.67 46.24
N VAL A 7 -10.23 -67.16 45.18
CA VAL A 7 -9.19 -66.12 45.27
C VAL A 7 -9.92 -64.79 45.39
N ALA A 8 -9.99 -64.24 46.60
CA ALA A 8 -10.39 -62.85 46.84
C ALA A 8 -9.13 -61.98 46.77
N SER A 9 -8.93 -61.32 45.64
CA SER A 9 -7.87 -60.32 45.48
C SER A 9 -8.33 -59.00 46.12
N PHE A 10 -7.77 -58.70 47.29
CA PHE A 10 -7.87 -57.39 47.94
C PHE A 10 -6.82 -56.47 47.30
N ILE A 11 -7.23 -55.66 46.32
CA ILE A 11 -6.37 -54.61 45.75
C ILE A 11 -6.42 -53.41 46.70
N VAL A 12 -5.33 -53.23 47.44
CA VAL A 12 -5.04 -52.06 48.27
C VAL A 12 -4.87 -50.85 47.36
N PHE A 13 -5.72 -49.85 47.59
CA PHE A 13 -5.73 -48.57 46.90
C PHE A 13 -4.54 -47.71 47.37
N GLY A 14 -3.43 -47.78 46.65
CA GLY A 14 -2.27 -46.91 46.82
C GLY A 14 -2.50 -45.59 46.09
N ILE A 15 -2.83 -44.54 46.83
CA ILE A 15 -2.93 -43.17 46.34
C ILE A 15 -1.49 -42.63 46.19
N THR A 16 -0.92 -42.72 45.00
CA THR A 16 0.28 -41.94 44.65
C THR A 16 -0.15 -40.75 43.81
N LEU A 17 -0.16 -39.57 44.44
CA LEU A 17 -0.33 -38.28 43.78
C LEU A 17 0.92 -37.97 42.94
N ASN A 18 0.92 -38.40 41.69
CA ASN A 18 1.80 -37.80 40.67
C ASN A 18 1.14 -36.52 40.18
N SER A 19 1.64 -35.39 40.68
CA SER A 19 1.42 -34.07 40.08
C SER A 19 2.12 -34.05 38.72
N CYS A 20 1.43 -34.54 37.70
CA CYS A 20 1.79 -34.23 36.33
C CYS A 20 1.29 -32.80 36.12
N SER A 21 2.22 -31.84 36.14
CA SER A 21 1.97 -30.53 35.54
C SER A 21 1.54 -30.80 34.11
N SER A 22 0.24 -30.68 33.84
CA SER A 22 -0.25 -30.49 32.50
C SER A 22 0.35 -29.17 32.07
N GLY A 23 1.51 -29.25 31.41
CA GLY A 23 2.05 -28.15 30.63
C GLY A 23 0.96 -27.78 29.66
N SER A 24 0.23 -26.72 30.01
CA SER A 24 -0.62 -25.98 29.11
C SER A 24 0.32 -25.49 28.02
N ASN A 25 0.46 -26.28 26.96
CA ASN A 25 0.71 -25.71 25.65
C ASN A 25 -0.54 -24.91 25.34
N ASP A 26 -0.61 -23.69 25.89
CA ASP A 26 -1.28 -22.60 25.23
C ASP A 26 -0.53 -22.43 23.92
N SER A 27 -0.94 -23.24 22.93
CA SER A 27 -0.81 -22.92 21.54
C SER A 27 -1.56 -21.61 21.38
N ASN A 28 -0.83 -20.52 21.61
CA ASN A 28 -1.20 -19.18 21.24
C ASN A 28 -1.42 -19.24 19.73
N SER A 29 -2.65 -19.52 19.32
CA SER A 29 -3.07 -19.46 17.94
C SER A 29 -3.05 -17.98 17.58
N SER A 30 -1.86 -17.45 17.35
CA SER A 30 -1.67 -16.15 16.73
C SER A 30 -2.41 -16.25 15.40
N GLY A 31 -3.56 -15.57 15.31
CA GLY A 31 -4.32 -15.53 14.06
C GLY A 31 -3.37 -15.18 12.92
N LYS A 32 -3.45 -15.93 11.82
CA LYS A 32 -2.71 -15.59 10.60
C LYS A 32 -3.57 -14.65 9.77
N TYR A 33 -3.03 -13.48 9.46
CA TYR A 33 -3.70 -12.44 8.70
C TYR A 33 -3.05 -12.33 7.33
N ALA A 34 -3.76 -12.71 6.27
CA ALA A 34 -3.28 -12.54 4.90
C ALA A 34 -3.12 -11.04 4.61
N TYR A 35 -1.92 -10.65 4.14
CA TYR A 35 -1.55 -9.26 3.91
C TYR A 35 -0.90 -9.07 2.54
N LYS A 36 -1.36 -8.07 1.80
CA LYS A 36 -0.80 -7.69 0.49
C LYS A 36 -0.42 -6.22 0.46
N VAL A 37 0.73 -5.94 -0.15
CA VAL A 37 1.20 -4.58 -0.41
C VAL A 37 1.27 -4.39 -1.92
N SER A 38 0.57 -3.38 -2.40
CA SER A 38 0.57 -2.98 -3.81
C SER A 38 1.15 -1.58 -3.99
N MET A 39 1.63 -1.26 -5.17
CA MET A 39 2.19 0.04 -5.54
C MET A 39 1.44 0.65 -6.72
N THR A 40 1.16 1.94 -6.65
CA THR A 40 0.64 2.81 -7.72
C THR A 40 1.36 4.16 -7.68
N ASP A 41 1.14 4.99 -8.68
CA ASP A 41 1.79 6.29 -8.83
C ASP A 41 0.77 7.40 -9.09
N ALA A 42 1.02 8.57 -8.49
CA ALA A 42 0.52 9.85 -8.98
C ALA A 42 1.60 10.46 -9.89
N PRO A 43 1.46 10.33 -11.22
CA PRO A 43 2.51 10.68 -12.18
C PRO A 43 2.90 12.15 -12.16
N GLY A 44 4.19 12.40 -12.37
CA GLY A 44 4.81 13.72 -12.48
C GLY A 44 5.29 14.06 -13.91
N PRO A 45 5.88 15.27 -14.10
CA PRO A 45 6.38 15.74 -15.39
C PRO A 45 7.73 15.10 -15.75
N TYR A 46 7.78 13.77 -15.74
CA TYR A 46 8.96 12.96 -16.02
C TYR A 46 8.63 11.94 -17.11
N ASP A 47 9.63 11.45 -17.84
CA ASP A 47 9.41 10.40 -18.84
C ASP A 47 9.33 9.03 -18.16
N SER A 48 10.14 8.81 -17.13
CA SER A 48 10.04 7.65 -16.24
C SER A 48 10.69 7.93 -14.89
N VAL A 49 10.23 7.21 -13.87
CA VAL A 49 10.81 7.20 -12.52
C VAL A 49 10.94 5.73 -12.14
N ASN A 50 12.17 5.25 -12.06
CA ASN A 50 12.49 3.85 -11.86
C ASN A 50 12.97 3.63 -10.43
N ILE A 51 12.25 2.81 -9.68
CA ILE A 51 12.54 2.47 -8.28
C ILE A 51 13.01 1.02 -8.18
N ASP A 52 14.21 0.82 -7.66
CA ASP A 52 14.84 -0.47 -7.42
C ASP A 52 14.37 -1.03 -6.07
N LEU A 53 13.35 -1.91 -6.07
CA LEU A 53 12.79 -2.50 -4.85
C LEU A 53 13.50 -3.81 -4.48
N GLN A 54 14.00 -3.87 -3.25
CA GLN A 54 14.78 -5.01 -2.74
C GLN A 54 14.05 -5.81 -1.66
N ALA A 55 13.23 -5.16 -0.83
CA ALA A 55 12.40 -5.84 0.16
C ALA A 55 11.25 -4.95 0.64
N VAL A 56 10.19 -5.59 1.15
CA VAL A 56 9.12 -4.93 1.89
C VAL A 56 9.05 -5.54 3.28
N GLU A 57 9.10 -4.69 4.30
CA GLU A 57 8.95 -5.09 5.70
C GLU A 57 7.69 -4.45 6.30
N VAL A 58 7.04 -5.18 7.21
CA VAL A 58 5.92 -4.68 8.01
C VAL A 58 6.33 -4.73 9.48
N ILE A 59 6.07 -3.65 10.20
CA ILE A 59 6.26 -3.58 11.65
C ILE A 59 4.90 -3.71 12.32
N GLY A 60 4.79 -4.65 13.25
CA GLY A 60 3.60 -4.87 14.07
C GLY A 60 3.40 -3.84 15.18
N SER A 61 2.38 -4.01 15.99
CA SER A 61 2.12 -3.20 17.19
C SER A 61 3.13 -3.44 18.32
N ASN A 62 3.72 -4.63 18.36
CA ASN A 62 4.77 -5.01 19.31
C ASN A 62 6.18 -4.58 18.86
N GLY A 63 6.32 -3.84 17.75
CA GLY A 63 7.60 -3.43 17.18
C GLY A 63 8.34 -4.53 16.41
N GLN A 64 7.80 -5.75 16.33
CA GLN A 64 8.42 -6.83 15.57
C GLN A 64 8.34 -6.53 14.06
N THR A 65 9.48 -6.71 13.40
CA THR A 65 9.60 -6.55 11.95
C THR A 65 9.42 -7.89 11.27
N VAL A 66 8.55 -7.94 10.27
CA VAL A 66 8.28 -9.10 9.42
C VAL A 66 8.59 -8.73 7.97
N THR A 67 9.57 -9.40 7.37
CA THR A 67 9.84 -9.29 5.93
C THR A 67 8.78 -10.06 5.16
N LEU A 68 8.17 -9.41 4.16
CA LEU A 68 7.17 -10.02 3.29
C LEU A 68 7.85 -10.75 2.13
N ASN A 69 7.11 -11.69 1.51
CA ASN A 69 7.54 -12.29 0.25
C ASN A 69 7.47 -11.21 -0.83
N THR A 70 8.62 -10.63 -1.17
CA THR A 70 8.74 -9.44 -2.01
C THR A 70 9.08 -9.84 -3.44
N THR A 71 8.37 -9.26 -4.40
CA THR A 71 8.73 -9.30 -5.83
C THR A 71 9.77 -8.20 -6.05
N THR A 72 11.05 -8.55 -6.00
CA THR A 72 12.14 -7.58 -6.20
C THR A 72 12.27 -7.17 -7.67
N GLY A 73 12.80 -5.98 -7.91
CA GLY A 73 13.02 -5.49 -9.26
C GLY A 73 12.91 -3.97 -9.40
N ILE A 74 13.12 -3.49 -10.62
CA ILE A 74 13.00 -2.08 -10.97
C ILE A 74 11.59 -1.82 -11.48
N TYR A 75 10.88 -0.92 -10.79
CA TYR A 75 9.51 -0.52 -11.12
C TYR A 75 9.51 0.88 -11.72
N ASN A 76 8.99 1.03 -12.94
CA ASN A 76 8.70 2.35 -13.50
C ASN A 76 7.35 2.83 -12.96
N LEU A 77 7.38 3.79 -12.04
CA LEU A 77 6.20 4.28 -11.35
C LEU A 77 5.14 4.85 -12.31
N LEU A 78 5.55 5.53 -13.38
CA LEU A 78 4.61 6.16 -14.30
C LEU A 78 3.73 5.13 -15.06
N THR A 79 4.16 3.87 -15.13
CA THR A 79 3.36 2.77 -15.69
C THR A 79 2.27 2.28 -14.75
N LEU A 80 2.36 2.64 -13.46
CA LEU A 80 1.44 2.24 -12.39
C LEU A 80 0.47 3.39 -12.06
N SER A 81 0.14 4.21 -13.04
CA SER A 81 -0.79 5.33 -12.90
C SER A 81 -2.20 4.96 -13.40
N ASN A 82 -3.18 5.85 -13.21
CA ASN A 82 -4.52 5.71 -13.79
C ASN A 82 -5.27 4.43 -13.39
N GLY A 83 -5.15 4.05 -12.11
CA GLY A 83 -5.82 2.86 -11.57
C GLY A 83 -5.09 1.55 -11.83
N VAL A 84 -3.97 1.59 -12.56
CA VAL A 84 -3.05 0.45 -12.65
C VAL A 84 -2.24 0.37 -11.37
N ASN A 85 -2.14 -0.81 -10.78
CA ASN A 85 -1.26 -1.08 -9.66
C ASN A 85 -0.59 -2.44 -9.83
N THR A 86 0.44 -2.69 -9.02
CA THR A 86 1.12 -3.98 -9.01
C THR A 86 1.34 -4.45 -7.58
N ILE A 87 1.19 -5.76 -7.34
CA ILE A 87 1.49 -6.36 -6.04
C ILE A 87 3.01 -6.48 -5.93
N ILE A 88 3.58 -5.78 -4.94
CA ILE A 88 5.02 -5.78 -4.70
C ILE A 88 5.42 -6.76 -3.61
N ALA A 89 4.51 -7.10 -2.68
CA ALA A 89 4.78 -8.08 -1.64
C ALA A 89 3.52 -8.67 -1.03
N SER A 90 3.64 -9.86 -0.45
CA SER A 90 2.57 -10.50 0.33
C SER A 90 3.11 -11.43 1.42
N SER A 91 2.36 -11.62 2.50
CA SER A 91 2.65 -12.63 3.53
C SER A 91 1.43 -12.90 4.42
N ALA A 92 1.58 -13.84 5.36
CA ALA A 92 0.64 -14.05 6.45
C ALA A 92 1.24 -13.51 7.76
N LEU A 93 0.70 -12.39 8.24
CA LEU A 93 1.15 -11.74 9.47
C LEU A 93 0.58 -12.46 10.69
N GLY A 94 1.36 -12.54 11.77
CA GLY A 94 0.89 -13.08 13.06
C GLY A 94 0.36 -12.01 14.01
N ASP A 95 0.63 -10.73 13.73
CA ASP A 95 0.09 -9.59 14.46
C ASP A 95 -1.21 -9.13 13.78
N VAL A 96 -2.20 -8.76 14.59
CA VAL A 96 -3.48 -8.18 14.16
C VAL A 96 -3.33 -6.72 13.74
N LYS A 97 -2.17 -6.10 13.91
CA LYS A 97 -1.92 -4.71 13.50
C LYS A 97 -0.68 -4.59 12.63
N ALA A 98 -0.78 -3.75 11.60
CA ALA A 98 0.35 -3.19 10.88
C ALA A 98 0.48 -1.70 11.26
N SER A 99 1.65 -1.30 11.78
CA SER A 99 1.93 0.07 12.26
C SER A 99 2.90 0.84 11.36
N GLN A 100 3.75 0.12 10.62
CA GLN A 100 4.66 0.73 9.65
C GLN A 100 4.96 -0.26 8.53
N ILE A 101 5.13 0.26 7.32
CA ILE A 101 5.68 -0.45 6.18
C ILE A 101 7.02 0.18 5.83
N ARG A 102 7.99 -0.64 5.46
CA ARG A 102 9.29 -0.19 5.01
C ARG A 102 9.60 -0.76 3.64
N LEU A 103 9.90 0.12 2.69
CA LEU A 103 10.42 -0.28 1.38
C LEU A 103 11.94 -0.18 1.41
N ILE A 104 12.62 -1.31 1.29
CA ILE A 104 14.07 -1.34 1.13
C ILE A 104 14.36 -1.14 -0.36
N LEU A 105 15.09 -0.08 -0.68
CA LEU A 105 15.46 0.24 -2.05
C LEU A 105 16.93 -0.10 -2.31
N GLY A 106 17.23 -0.54 -3.53
CA GLY A 106 18.58 -0.73 -4.03
C GLY A 106 19.19 0.58 -4.51
N THR A 107 20.31 0.49 -5.23
CA THR A 107 21.07 1.66 -5.71
C THR A 107 20.69 2.09 -7.12
N ASN A 108 19.94 1.27 -7.88
CA ASN A 108 19.66 1.51 -9.29
C ASN A 108 18.41 2.37 -9.53
N ASN A 109 18.15 3.35 -8.65
CA ASN A 109 17.04 4.27 -8.82
C ASN A 109 17.39 5.37 -9.83
N THR A 110 16.49 5.66 -10.77
CA THR A 110 16.72 6.69 -11.80
C THR A 110 15.46 7.50 -12.09
N VAL A 111 15.65 8.71 -12.62
CA VAL A 111 14.58 9.52 -13.21
C VAL A 111 15.01 9.93 -14.61
N VAL A 112 14.09 9.83 -15.58
CA VAL A 112 14.32 10.25 -16.96
C VAL A 112 13.57 11.54 -17.22
N VAL A 113 14.28 12.55 -17.70
CA VAL A 113 13.74 13.87 -18.03
C VAL A 113 14.23 14.27 -19.42
N ASN A 114 13.31 14.55 -20.34
CA ASN A 114 13.61 14.88 -21.73
C ASN A 114 14.50 13.83 -22.42
N GLY A 115 14.27 12.54 -22.15
CA GLY A 115 15.02 11.41 -22.68
C GLY A 115 16.38 11.17 -22.02
N VAL A 116 16.81 12.00 -21.06
CA VAL A 116 18.08 11.85 -20.35
C VAL A 116 17.86 11.20 -18.99
N SER A 117 18.58 10.11 -18.72
CA SER A 117 18.51 9.39 -17.44
C SER A 117 19.47 9.98 -16.40
N TYR A 118 18.95 10.27 -15.22
CA TYR A 118 19.70 10.78 -14.07
C TYR A 118 19.60 9.82 -12.89
N PRO A 119 20.68 9.61 -12.12
CA PRO A 119 20.60 8.90 -10.85
C PRO A 119 19.65 9.60 -9.87
N LEU A 120 18.84 8.81 -9.17
CA LEU A 120 17.91 9.30 -8.17
C LEU A 120 18.45 9.00 -6.77
N ALA A 121 18.95 10.03 -6.08
CA ALA A 121 19.49 9.88 -4.73
C ALA A 121 18.38 9.62 -3.72
N THR A 122 18.53 8.57 -2.91
CA THR A 122 17.54 8.15 -1.92
C THR A 122 18.03 8.47 -0.50
N PRO A 123 17.45 9.46 0.20
CA PRO A 123 17.94 9.93 1.51
C PRO A 123 17.91 8.91 2.65
N SER A 124 17.25 7.75 2.48
CA SER A 124 17.13 6.74 3.53
C SER A 124 17.25 5.28 3.07
N ALA A 125 17.49 5.02 1.78
CA ALA A 125 17.63 3.65 1.27
C ALA A 125 18.90 2.96 1.78
N ASP A 126 19.94 3.73 2.09
CA ASP A 126 21.27 3.17 2.32
C ASP A 126 21.39 2.37 3.64
N GLN A 127 20.42 2.48 4.57
CA GLN A 127 20.45 1.70 5.83
C GLN A 127 19.09 1.33 6.45
N THR A 128 18.01 2.12 6.26
CA THR A 128 16.76 1.93 7.03
C THR A 128 15.48 1.93 6.20
N GLY A 129 15.59 1.91 4.87
CA GLY A 129 14.46 1.92 3.93
C GLY A 129 13.60 3.20 3.95
N LEU A 130 12.62 3.25 3.05
CA LEU A 130 11.56 4.25 3.06
C LEU A 130 10.48 3.83 4.04
N LYS A 131 10.34 4.57 5.14
CA LYS A 131 9.38 4.29 6.22
C LYS A 131 8.04 4.94 5.93
N ILE A 132 6.97 4.18 6.05
CA ILE A 132 5.59 4.60 5.84
C ILE A 132 4.81 4.21 7.09
N ASN A 133 4.37 5.19 7.86
CA ASN A 133 3.54 4.90 9.02
C ASN A 133 2.13 4.55 8.55
N VAL A 134 1.58 3.47 9.11
CA VAL A 134 0.25 2.96 8.82
C VAL A 134 -0.47 2.67 10.12
N SER A 135 -1.80 2.65 10.11
CA SER A 135 -2.58 2.32 11.30
C SER A 135 -3.71 1.38 10.92
N GLN A 136 -3.35 0.18 10.48
CA GLN A 136 -4.29 -0.81 9.96
C GLN A 136 -4.50 -1.94 10.97
N THR A 137 -5.76 -2.24 11.28
CA THR A 137 -6.15 -3.44 12.03
C THR A 137 -6.57 -4.51 11.02
N LEU A 138 -5.96 -5.68 11.11
CA LEU A 138 -6.14 -6.78 10.18
C LEU A 138 -7.29 -7.68 10.62
N MET A 139 -8.06 -8.16 9.65
CA MET A 139 -9.17 -9.09 9.87
C MET A 139 -8.79 -10.50 9.40
N GLN A 140 -9.20 -11.51 10.16
CA GLN A 140 -9.06 -12.91 9.72
C GLN A 140 -10.06 -13.23 8.62
N ASN A 141 -9.71 -14.17 7.74
CA ASN A 141 -10.56 -14.63 6.64
C ASN A 141 -10.96 -13.53 5.63
N VAL A 142 -10.26 -12.40 5.65
CA VAL A 142 -10.39 -11.32 4.67
C VAL A 142 -9.02 -11.05 4.08
N GLU A 143 -8.99 -10.64 2.81
CA GLU A 143 -7.77 -10.15 2.19
C GLU A 143 -7.45 -8.75 2.71
N ASN A 144 -6.48 -8.64 3.61
CA ASN A 144 -6.00 -7.34 4.05
C ASN A 144 -5.02 -6.83 2.99
N ALA A 145 -5.29 -5.65 2.46
CA ALA A 145 -4.45 -5.03 1.45
C ALA A 145 -4.15 -3.59 1.81
N ILE A 146 -3.02 -3.13 1.31
CA ILE A 146 -2.64 -1.73 1.36
C ILE A 146 -2.07 -1.35 0.00
N LEU A 147 -2.51 -0.22 -0.51
CA LEU A 147 -1.96 0.37 -1.72
C LEU A 147 -1.08 1.54 -1.30
N ILE A 148 0.19 1.46 -1.69
CA ILE A 148 1.18 2.53 -1.56
C ILE A 148 1.07 3.37 -2.82
N ASP A 149 0.58 4.59 -2.65
CA ASP A 149 0.53 5.61 -3.70
C ASP A 149 1.78 6.48 -3.60
N PHE A 150 2.66 6.35 -4.59
CA PHE A 150 3.88 7.13 -4.71
C PHE A 150 3.58 8.35 -5.56
N ASP A 151 3.63 9.55 -5.00
CA ASP A 151 3.41 10.74 -5.81
C ASP A 151 4.72 11.17 -6.45
N ALA A 152 5.04 10.70 -7.66
CA ALA A 152 6.28 11.06 -8.34
C ALA A 152 6.43 12.59 -8.51
N ASN A 153 5.34 13.31 -8.76
CA ASN A 153 5.37 14.76 -8.94
C ASN A 153 5.89 15.51 -7.71
N THR A 154 5.50 15.08 -6.51
CA THR A 154 5.95 15.71 -5.25
C THR A 154 7.11 14.98 -4.58
N SER A 155 7.35 13.72 -4.97
CA SER A 155 8.39 12.88 -4.41
C SER A 155 9.76 13.08 -5.05
N ILE A 156 9.84 13.65 -6.26
CA ILE A 156 11.11 13.90 -6.93
C ILE A 156 11.49 15.38 -6.77
N VAL A 157 12.65 15.63 -6.17
CA VAL A 157 13.19 16.98 -5.95
C VAL A 157 14.47 17.14 -6.73
N GLN A 158 14.51 18.10 -7.64
CA GLN A 158 15.76 18.54 -8.27
C GLN A 158 16.48 19.51 -7.33
N THR A 159 17.74 19.23 -7.01
CA THR A 159 18.58 20.08 -6.17
C THR A 159 19.16 21.24 -6.99
N GLY A 160 19.65 22.27 -6.30
CA GLY A 160 20.33 23.41 -6.97
C GLY A 160 21.59 23.02 -7.75
N SER A 161 22.15 21.82 -7.54
CA SER A 161 23.27 21.27 -8.31
C SER A 161 22.83 20.43 -9.52
N GLY A 162 21.53 20.35 -9.81
CA GLY A 162 20.99 19.58 -10.93
C GLY A 162 20.87 18.08 -10.67
N THR A 163 21.08 17.61 -9.44
CA THR A 163 20.87 16.20 -9.06
C THR A 163 19.43 15.96 -8.62
N TYR A 164 18.93 14.75 -8.77
CA TYR A 164 17.57 14.39 -8.35
C TYR A 164 17.59 13.60 -7.05
N LYS A 165 16.65 13.91 -6.16
CA LYS A 165 16.51 13.29 -4.85
C LYS A 165 15.07 12.82 -4.64
N LEU A 166 14.94 11.60 -4.11
CA LEU A 166 13.65 11.04 -3.71
C LEU A 166 13.27 11.52 -2.30
N LYS A 167 12.16 12.22 -2.15
CA LYS A 167 11.50 12.53 -0.89
C LYS A 167 10.09 11.92 -0.92
N PRO A 168 9.95 10.62 -0.60
CA PRO A 168 8.72 9.90 -0.88
C PRO A 168 7.54 10.49 -0.11
N VAL A 169 6.50 10.86 -0.84
CA VAL A 169 5.17 11.17 -0.30
C VAL A 169 4.32 9.94 -0.56
N LEU A 170 4.16 9.10 0.45
CA LEU A 170 3.47 7.82 0.35
C LEU A 170 2.18 7.87 1.16
N ARG A 171 1.09 7.43 0.53
CA ARG A 171 -0.20 7.28 1.21
C ARG A 171 -0.59 5.82 1.23
N THR A 172 -1.32 5.47 2.27
CA THR A 172 -1.90 4.15 2.37
C THR A 172 -3.39 4.22 2.20
N VAL A 173 -3.88 3.37 1.32
CA VAL A 173 -5.27 3.31 0.92
C VAL A 173 -5.82 1.98 1.42
N ASP A 174 -6.79 2.06 2.32
CA ASP A 174 -7.62 0.92 2.67
C ASP A 174 -8.69 0.76 1.59
N VAL A 175 -8.53 -0.27 0.77
CA VAL A 175 -9.43 -0.57 -0.36
C VAL A 175 -10.86 -0.87 0.08
N THR A 176 -11.09 -1.21 1.35
CA THR A 176 -12.43 -1.51 1.88
C THR A 176 -13.21 -0.25 2.26
N THR A 177 -12.54 0.86 2.52
CA THR A 177 -13.15 2.13 2.96
C THR A 177 -12.95 3.29 2.00
N SER A 178 -12.27 3.05 0.87
CA SER A 178 -11.97 4.05 -0.14
C SER A 178 -12.56 3.69 -1.51
N GLY A 179 -12.81 4.71 -2.32
CA GLY A 179 -13.23 4.59 -3.71
C GLY A 179 -12.24 5.28 -4.66
N SER A 180 -12.68 5.53 -5.89
CA SER A 180 -11.89 6.26 -6.89
C SER A 180 -12.77 7.21 -7.70
N ILE A 181 -12.15 8.25 -8.26
CA ILE A 181 -12.76 9.11 -9.28
C ILE A 181 -12.02 8.86 -10.60
N LYS A 182 -12.75 8.63 -11.68
CA LYS A 182 -12.19 8.42 -13.02
C LYS A 182 -12.97 9.17 -14.09
N GLY A 183 -12.33 9.42 -15.22
CA GLY A 183 -12.95 10.07 -16.36
C GLY A 183 -11.98 10.25 -17.52
N THR A 184 -12.34 11.12 -18.44
CA THR A 184 -11.52 11.47 -19.61
C THR A 184 -11.55 12.98 -19.87
N ILE A 185 -10.57 13.50 -20.59
CA ILE A 185 -10.55 14.87 -21.09
C ILE A 185 -10.78 14.91 -22.60
N THR A 186 -11.21 16.06 -23.10
CA THR A 186 -11.19 16.40 -24.53
C THR A 186 -10.64 17.82 -24.72
N PRO A 187 -9.76 18.06 -25.71
CA PRO A 187 -9.23 17.10 -26.68
C PRO A 187 -8.20 16.13 -26.07
N VAL A 188 -8.15 14.91 -26.62
CA VAL A 188 -7.14 13.90 -26.26
C VAL A 188 -5.74 14.39 -26.68
N GLY A 189 -4.73 14.06 -25.88
CA GLY A 189 -3.34 14.51 -26.09
C GLY A 189 -2.98 15.80 -25.36
N SER A 190 -3.95 16.48 -24.76
CA SER A 190 -3.69 17.60 -23.85
C SER A 190 -3.00 17.10 -22.58
N VAL A 191 -1.90 17.77 -22.19
CA VAL A 191 -1.22 17.51 -20.92
C VAL A 191 -1.99 18.22 -19.81
N ALA A 192 -2.46 17.45 -18.83
CA ALA A 192 -3.19 17.97 -17.68
C ALA A 192 -2.94 17.14 -16.42
N SER A 193 -3.01 17.79 -15.26
CA SER A 193 -3.10 17.12 -13.97
C SER A 193 -4.54 17.16 -13.45
N VAL A 194 -4.89 16.21 -12.60
CA VAL A 194 -6.19 16.17 -11.92
C VAL A 194 -5.99 16.20 -10.43
N THR A 195 -6.87 16.91 -9.72
CA THR A 195 -6.90 16.95 -8.27
C THR A 195 -8.30 16.69 -7.73
N ALA A 196 -8.38 16.01 -6.59
CA ALA A 196 -9.58 15.87 -5.78
C ALA A 196 -9.27 16.44 -4.39
N THR A 197 -9.97 17.51 -4.02
CA THR A 197 -9.80 18.18 -2.73
C THR A 197 -10.98 17.83 -1.82
N ALA A 198 -10.68 17.18 -0.70
CA ALA A 198 -11.67 16.88 0.34
C ALA A 198 -12.05 18.16 1.10
N ALA A 199 -13.23 18.16 1.75
CA ALA A 199 -13.66 19.27 2.62
C ALA A 199 -12.69 19.59 3.78
N SER A 200 -11.86 18.62 4.17
CA SER A 200 -10.77 18.78 5.15
C SER A 200 -9.52 19.46 4.58
N ASN A 201 -9.55 19.94 3.33
CA ASN A 201 -8.43 20.49 2.57
C ASN A 201 -7.30 19.49 2.25
N VAL A 202 -7.55 18.19 2.39
CA VAL A 202 -6.64 17.16 1.89
C VAL A 202 -6.78 17.06 0.38
N VAL A 203 -5.67 17.21 -0.35
CA VAL A 203 -5.63 17.15 -1.81
C VAL A 203 -5.06 15.80 -2.25
N TYR A 204 -5.73 15.19 -3.22
CA TYR A 204 -5.29 13.99 -3.92
C TYR A 204 -5.06 14.36 -5.38
N SER A 205 -4.03 13.83 -6.02
CA SER A 205 -3.68 14.17 -7.40
C SER A 205 -3.38 12.93 -8.24
N SER A 206 -3.48 13.10 -9.55
CA SER A 206 -3.01 12.17 -10.58
C SER A 206 -2.76 12.97 -11.86
N SER A 207 -2.29 12.34 -12.94
CA SER A 207 -2.20 12.97 -14.26
C SER A 207 -3.14 12.32 -15.27
N VAL A 208 -3.35 13.04 -16.37
CA VAL A 208 -4.03 12.50 -17.54
C VAL A 208 -3.01 11.78 -18.43
N ASN A 209 -3.32 10.56 -18.85
CA ASN A 209 -2.47 9.81 -19.78
C ASN A 209 -2.58 10.30 -21.24
N ALA A 210 -1.75 9.75 -22.13
CA ALA A 210 -1.76 10.08 -23.55
C ALA A 210 -3.09 9.82 -24.28
N LEU A 211 -3.95 8.96 -23.73
CA LEU A 211 -5.30 8.67 -24.24
C LEU A 211 -6.37 9.61 -23.65
N GLY A 212 -5.97 10.62 -22.87
CA GLY A 212 -6.89 11.55 -22.23
C GLY A 212 -7.61 10.97 -21.02
N GLN A 213 -7.21 9.79 -20.50
CA GLN A 213 -7.86 9.16 -19.35
C GLN A 213 -7.19 9.57 -18.05
N PHE A 214 -7.98 9.67 -16.98
CA PHE A 214 -7.48 9.90 -15.63
C PHE A 214 -8.19 9.03 -14.60
N GLN A 215 -7.48 8.68 -13.53
CA GLN A 215 -8.07 8.11 -12.32
C GLN A 215 -7.29 8.53 -11.08
N ILE A 216 -8.00 8.96 -10.03
CA ILE A 216 -7.48 9.12 -8.67
C ILE A 216 -8.08 8.02 -7.81
N SER A 217 -7.23 7.15 -7.27
CA SER A 217 -7.63 6.02 -6.44
C SER A 217 -7.42 6.30 -4.96
N GLY A 218 -8.14 5.57 -4.12
CA GLY A 218 -7.92 5.59 -2.68
C GLY A 218 -8.43 6.82 -1.96
N LEU A 219 -9.50 7.39 -2.50
CA LEU A 219 -10.22 8.50 -1.90
C LEU A 219 -11.14 7.94 -0.81
N PRO A 220 -10.98 8.33 0.47
CA PRO A 220 -11.98 8.02 1.50
C PRO A 220 -13.39 8.38 1.02
N ALA A 221 -14.39 7.58 1.40
CA ALA A 221 -15.78 7.90 1.06
C ALA A 221 -16.15 9.31 1.56
N GLY A 222 -16.73 10.12 0.68
CA GLY A 222 -16.96 11.54 0.94
C GLY A 222 -17.23 12.36 -0.30
N SER A 223 -17.34 13.67 -0.11
CA SER A 223 -17.55 14.65 -1.18
C SER A 223 -16.24 15.40 -1.48
N TYR A 224 -15.94 15.57 -2.77
CA TYR A 224 -14.71 16.20 -3.25
C TYR A 224 -15.01 17.33 -4.24
N THR A 225 -14.16 18.36 -4.21
CA THR A 225 -13.99 19.29 -5.32
C THR A 225 -12.95 18.71 -6.26
N PHE A 226 -13.35 18.39 -7.48
CA PHE A 226 -12.46 17.83 -8.49
C PHE A 226 -12.04 18.91 -9.49
N THR A 227 -10.75 19.03 -9.78
CA THR A 227 -10.22 20.03 -10.72
C THR A 227 -9.29 19.36 -11.73
N VAL A 228 -9.50 19.64 -13.01
CA VAL A 228 -8.54 19.34 -14.08
C VAL A 228 -7.77 20.62 -14.39
N THR A 229 -6.45 20.54 -14.30
CA THR A 229 -5.53 21.66 -14.55
C THR A 229 -4.69 21.34 -15.79
N PRO A 230 -5.07 21.86 -16.97
CA PRO A 230 -4.26 21.72 -18.17
C PRO A 230 -3.04 22.63 -18.16
N VAL A 231 -2.08 22.35 -19.05
CA VAL A 231 -1.01 23.30 -19.36
C VAL A 231 -1.59 24.56 -20.04
N LEU A 232 -0.96 25.71 -19.79
CA LEU A 232 -1.32 26.96 -20.44
C LEU A 232 -1.28 26.81 -21.97
N PRO A 233 -2.18 27.47 -22.72
CA PRO A 233 -3.08 28.55 -22.28
C PRO A 233 -4.48 28.11 -21.79
N ALA A 234 -4.77 26.81 -21.74
CA ALA A 234 -6.08 26.33 -21.29
C ALA A 234 -6.30 26.60 -19.79
N LEU A 235 -7.55 26.80 -19.40
CA LEU A 235 -7.91 27.15 -18.02
C LEU A 235 -8.33 25.91 -17.22
N PRO A 236 -8.11 25.89 -15.89
CA PRO A 236 -8.59 24.79 -15.07
C PRO A 236 -10.11 24.67 -15.07
N VAL A 237 -10.61 23.43 -15.12
CA VAL A 237 -12.04 23.11 -15.06
C VAL A 237 -12.34 22.41 -13.75
N THR A 238 -13.35 22.88 -13.01
CA THR A 238 -13.69 22.37 -11.68
C THR A 238 -15.11 21.82 -11.64
N GLN A 239 -15.25 20.66 -11.01
CA GLN A 239 -16.51 20.02 -10.69
C GLN A 239 -16.67 19.92 -9.18
N LEU A 240 -17.78 20.44 -8.66
CA LEU A 240 -18.09 20.42 -7.24
C LEU A 240 -18.88 19.17 -6.87
N ASN A 241 -18.80 18.79 -5.60
CA ASN A 241 -19.62 17.76 -4.97
C ASN A 241 -19.52 16.39 -5.66
N VAL A 242 -18.32 16.00 -6.10
CA VAL A 242 -18.08 14.67 -6.63
C VAL A 242 -18.10 13.67 -5.47
N MET A 243 -19.11 12.79 -5.47
CA MET A 243 -19.32 11.81 -4.42
C MET A 243 -18.47 10.56 -4.67
N VAL A 244 -17.71 10.17 -3.66
CA VAL A 244 -16.95 8.92 -3.61
C VAL A 244 -17.61 7.96 -2.65
N THR A 245 -17.85 6.75 -3.10
CA THR A 245 -18.34 5.64 -2.27
C THR A 245 -17.25 4.57 -2.17
N ALA A 246 -17.08 4.00 -0.98
CA ALA A 246 -16.10 2.93 -0.75
C ALA A 246 -16.34 1.75 -1.72
N GLY A 247 -15.27 1.23 -2.30
CA GLY A 247 -15.29 0.13 -3.26
C GLY A 247 -15.81 0.50 -4.67
N ILE A 248 -16.20 1.75 -4.92
CA ILE A 248 -16.76 2.19 -6.21
C ILE A 248 -15.80 3.13 -6.94
N ALA A 249 -15.72 2.97 -8.26
CA ALA A 249 -15.07 3.91 -9.17
C ALA A 249 -16.11 4.89 -9.74
N THR A 250 -16.23 6.06 -9.14
CA THR A 250 -17.10 7.16 -9.59
C THR A 250 -16.61 7.67 -10.94
N ASN A 251 -17.37 7.44 -12.00
CA ASN A 251 -17.08 7.98 -13.32
C ASN A 251 -17.71 9.38 -13.48
N ILE A 252 -16.89 10.40 -13.70
CA ILE A 252 -17.34 11.79 -13.90
C ILE A 252 -17.46 12.18 -15.39
N GLY A 253 -17.22 11.23 -16.30
CA GLY A 253 -17.43 11.42 -17.73
C GLY A 253 -16.28 12.14 -18.43
N VAL A 254 -16.62 12.90 -19.48
CA VAL A 254 -15.66 13.64 -20.31
C VAL A 254 -15.63 15.10 -19.84
N ILE A 255 -14.44 15.64 -19.61
CA ILE A 255 -14.20 17.04 -19.25
C ILE A 255 -13.57 17.75 -20.45
N ALA A 256 -14.25 18.78 -20.96
CA ALA A 256 -13.72 19.64 -22.01
C ALA A 256 -12.80 20.70 -21.42
N LEU A 257 -11.61 20.85 -21.99
CA LEU A 257 -10.56 21.81 -21.58
C LEU A 257 -10.50 23.04 -22.48
#